data_AF-A0A1V9ZMK6-F1
#
_entry.id   AF-A0A1V9ZMK6-F1
#
_cell.length_a   1.000
_cell.length_b   1.000
_cell.length_c   1.000
_cell.angle_alpha   90.00
_cell.angle_beta   90.00
_cell.angle_gamma   90.00
#
_symmetry.space_group_name_H-M   'P 1'
#
loop_
_entity.id
_entity.type
_entity.pdbx_description
1 polymer ?
#
loop_
_entity_poly.entity_id
_entity_poly.type
_entity_poly.pdbx_seq_one_letter_code
_entity_poly.pdbx_strand_id
1 'polypeptide(L)'
;MLFYRKAPGDVLAVLEQRDKDKYALQRCVAELSRLVQYDPTVREAMARDELVPRLATSMHHHATDPDLLLQLCVFLQTVVIYDEKSTAEFQSAIVKTGLWRLMLDAMRRDEALVSPLQVEGCKLTSILCYDYPGAPHEENQNEMATAGILDVVVGLIECDAPLPSTYVIAVQVLADLCYKNAANVDRVISLDIMGLLTHGLHAHANNLAIVQGISTAFFFMVVANPEAAKASMLQCKVLERLLQCLNSPSSDIDTSYYLLRLIEVMLRKNGESFYPSPLPSRGLEPAKDLFCSLNGPVGLVATLERLRDKRKESMAHLVYIAAIIFSSLTLQLPSGDVETTAGRIVPHVERTQRLLKDAIHLFATSSLTNFPKETYVLEQCICLIERLVITNPNRLLLVRAGATRHMRYIYNTKQHEGLLELCERVMCTLDKET
;
A
#
# COMPACT_ATOMS: atom_id res chain seq x y z
N MET A 1 -8.18 -34.14 -34.10
CA MET A 1 -7.75 -32.86 -34.71
C MET A 1 -6.26 -32.66 -34.44
N LEU A 2 -5.45 -32.45 -35.49
CA LEU A 2 -4.03 -32.08 -35.35
C LEU A 2 -3.95 -30.57 -35.13
N PHE A 3 -3.57 -30.15 -33.93
CA PHE A 3 -3.67 -28.76 -33.47
C PHE A 3 -2.36 -27.97 -33.51
N TYR A 4 -1.30 -28.45 -34.16
CA TYR A 4 -0.06 -27.67 -34.31
C TYR A 4 -0.24 -26.55 -35.35
N ARG A 5 -1.03 -25.53 -34.99
CA ARG A 5 -1.16 -24.30 -35.76
C ARG A 5 -0.09 -23.32 -35.29
N LYS A 6 0.43 -22.54 -36.23
CA LYS A 6 1.47 -21.53 -35.95
C LYS A 6 0.88 -20.13 -35.75
N ALA A 7 -0.29 -19.87 -36.31
CA ALA A 7 -0.95 -18.56 -36.25
C ALA A 7 -2.16 -18.60 -35.29
N PRO A 8 -2.33 -17.59 -34.42
CA PRO A 8 -3.51 -17.48 -33.55
C PRO A 8 -4.83 -17.46 -34.31
N GLY A 9 -4.92 -16.70 -35.41
CA GLY A 9 -6.12 -16.63 -36.24
C GLY A 9 -6.63 -17.98 -36.74
N ASP A 10 -5.73 -18.93 -37.06
CA ASP A 10 -6.12 -20.29 -37.46
C ASP A 10 -6.78 -21.05 -36.31
N VAL A 11 -6.27 -20.88 -35.08
CA VAL A 11 -6.84 -21.52 -33.88
C VAL A 11 -8.21 -20.92 -33.57
N LEU A 12 -8.35 -19.60 -33.69
CA LEU A 12 -9.62 -18.91 -33.48
C LEU A 12 -10.67 -19.27 -34.53
N ALA A 13 -10.29 -19.47 -35.79
CA ALA A 13 -11.22 -19.93 -36.83
C ALA A 13 -11.75 -21.35 -36.53
N VAL A 14 -10.90 -22.23 -35.97
CA VAL A 14 -11.34 -23.56 -35.52
C VAL A 14 -12.27 -23.47 -34.32
N LEU A 15 -11.95 -22.58 -33.38
CA LEU A 15 -12.78 -22.31 -32.21
C LEU A 15 -14.19 -21.90 -32.61
N GLU A 16 -14.34 -20.95 -33.53
CA GLU A 16 -15.66 -20.45 -33.97
C GLU A 16 -16.50 -21.51 -34.68
N GLN A 17 -15.86 -22.41 -35.45
CA GLN A 17 -16.56 -23.51 -36.11
C GLN A 17 -17.06 -24.58 -35.12
N ARG A 18 -16.52 -24.58 -33.90
CA ARG A 18 -16.72 -25.62 -32.88
C ARG A 18 -17.03 -25.01 -31.51
N ASP A 19 -17.60 -23.82 -31.49
CA ASP A 19 -17.85 -23.01 -30.29
C ASP A 19 -18.74 -23.72 -29.27
N LYS A 20 -19.64 -24.60 -29.71
CA LYS A 20 -20.51 -25.42 -28.86
C LYS A 20 -19.83 -26.68 -28.30
N ASP A 21 -18.64 -27.05 -28.78
CA ASP A 21 -17.90 -28.22 -28.32
C ASP A 21 -16.90 -27.82 -27.22
N LYS A 22 -17.21 -28.21 -25.98
CA LYS A 22 -16.36 -27.96 -24.80
C LYS A 22 -14.92 -28.43 -25.02
N TYR A 23 -14.73 -29.63 -25.58
CA TYR A 23 -13.39 -30.20 -25.73
C TYR A 23 -12.59 -29.46 -26.80
N ALA A 24 -13.24 -29.07 -27.89
CA ALA A 24 -12.61 -28.24 -28.92
C ALA A 24 -12.15 -26.90 -28.33
N LEU A 25 -12.98 -26.28 -27.51
CA LEU A 25 -12.70 -24.99 -26.90
C LEU A 25 -11.57 -25.07 -25.86
N GLN A 26 -11.58 -26.08 -24.97
CA GLN A 26 -10.44 -26.37 -24.08
C GLN A 26 -9.13 -26.57 -24.86
N ARG A 27 -9.19 -27.30 -25.97
CA ARG A 27 -8.02 -27.56 -26.80
C ARG A 27 -7.50 -26.30 -27.50
N CYS A 28 -8.40 -25.43 -27.96
CA CYS A 28 -8.03 -24.15 -28.56
C CYS A 28 -7.37 -23.22 -27.55
N VAL A 29 -7.92 -23.11 -26.33
CA VAL A 29 -7.31 -22.31 -25.24
C VAL A 29 -5.92 -22.84 -24.89
N ALA A 30 -5.77 -24.17 -24.77
CA ALA A 30 -4.47 -24.78 -24.51
C ALA A 30 -3.45 -24.52 -25.63
N GLU A 31 -3.88 -24.53 -26.89
CA GLU A 31 -3.01 -24.25 -28.03
C GLU A 31 -2.61 -22.77 -28.09
N LEU A 32 -3.52 -21.85 -27.79
CA LEU A 32 -3.22 -20.42 -27.66
C LEU A 32 -2.22 -20.17 -26.51
N SER A 33 -2.41 -20.81 -25.35
CA SER A 33 -1.44 -20.77 -24.25
C SER A 33 -0.06 -21.27 -24.69
N ARG A 34 0.00 -22.39 -25.43
CA ARG A 34 1.25 -22.95 -25.95
C ARG A 34 1.96 -21.96 -26.88
N LEU A 35 1.20 -21.27 -27.75
CA LEU A 35 1.76 -20.26 -28.65
C LEU A 35 2.41 -19.12 -27.86
N VAL A 36 1.74 -18.60 -26.84
CA VAL A 36 2.26 -17.53 -25.97
C VAL A 36 3.52 -17.96 -25.21
N GLN A 37 3.55 -19.20 -24.73
CA GLN A 37 4.72 -19.75 -24.02
C GLN A 37 5.93 -19.94 -24.94
N TYR A 38 5.71 -20.33 -26.20
CA TYR A 38 6.78 -20.58 -27.15
C TYR A 38 7.34 -19.28 -27.75
N ASP A 39 6.48 -18.32 -28.05
CA ASP A 39 6.86 -17.04 -28.64
C ASP A 39 6.04 -15.89 -28.01
N PRO A 40 6.64 -15.13 -27.08
CA PRO A 40 5.98 -14.00 -26.43
C PRO A 40 5.47 -12.92 -27.40
N THR A 41 6.07 -12.79 -28.59
CA THR A 41 5.69 -11.78 -29.59
C THR A 41 4.38 -12.10 -30.29
N VAL A 42 3.89 -13.35 -30.17
CA VAL A 42 2.61 -13.79 -30.75
C VAL A 42 1.42 -13.00 -30.22
N ARG A 43 1.55 -12.34 -29.06
CA ARG A 43 0.51 -11.50 -28.46
C ARG A 43 0.09 -10.34 -29.37
N GLU A 44 1.02 -9.76 -30.13
CA GLU A 44 0.68 -8.72 -31.12
C GLU A 44 -0.19 -9.28 -32.25
N ALA A 45 0.11 -10.51 -32.70
CA ALA A 45 -0.74 -11.19 -33.67
C ALA A 45 -2.11 -11.53 -33.09
N MET A 46 -2.17 -11.96 -31.83
CA MET A 46 -3.43 -12.21 -31.12
C MET A 46 -4.29 -10.94 -30.98
N ALA A 47 -3.68 -9.78 -30.74
CA ALA A 47 -4.39 -8.51 -30.69
C ALA A 47 -4.96 -8.15 -32.07
N ARG A 48 -4.15 -8.26 -33.13
CA ARG A 48 -4.60 -8.05 -34.53
C ARG A 48 -5.69 -9.01 -34.97
N ASP A 49 -5.66 -10.25 -34.50
CA ASP A 49 -6.65 -11.29 -34.82
C ASP A 49 -7.92 -11.21 -33.94
N GLU A 50 -8.09 -10.13 -33.17
CA GLU A 50 -9.23 -9.86 -32.28
C GLU A 50 -9.52 -11.01 -31.30
N LEU A 51 -8.46 -11.53 -30.67
CA LEU A 51 -8.53 -12.68 -29.76
C LEU A 51 -9.65 -12.56 -28.71
N VAL A 52 -9.74 -11.44 -28.01
CA VAL A 52 -10.63 -11.29 -26.85
C VAL A 52 -12.11 -11.26 -27.25
N PRO A 53 -12.56 -10.42 -28.20
CA PRO A 53 -13.94 -10.47 -28.69
C PRO A 53 -14.38 -11.86 -29.16
N ARG A 54 -13.52 -12.55 -29.94
CA ARG A 54 -13.83 -13.87 -30.50
C ARG A 54 -13.91 -14.96 -29.42
N LEU A 55 -13.03 -14.89 -28.42
CA LEU A 55 -13.13 -15.74 -27.23
C LEU A 55 -14.42 -15.46 -26.45
N ALA A 56 -14.78 -14.19 -26.24
CA ALA A 56 -15.98 -13.84 -25.49
C ALA A 56 -17.26 -14.40 -26.12
N THR A 57 -17.39 -14.31 -27.45
CA THR A 57 -18.51 -14.93 -28.18
C THR A 57 -18.56 -16.44 -27.98
N SER A 58 -17.43 -17.13 -28.10
CA SER A 58 -17.36 -18.59 -27.98
C SER A 58 -17.64 -19.07 -26.55
N MET A 59 -17.15 -18.32 -25.55
CA MET A 59 -17.29 -18.65 -24.13
C MET A 59 -18.72 -18.49 -23.61
N HIS A 60 -19.56 -17.69 -24.27
CA HIS A 60 -20.94 -17.44 -23.83
C HIS A 60 -21.78 -18.73 -23.79
N HIS A 61 -21.50 -19.70 -24.66
CA HIS A 61 -22.16 -21.01 -24.67
C HIS A 61 -21.81 -21.90 -23.46
N HIS A 62 -20.71 -21.59 -22.76
CA HIS A 62 -20.18 -22.38 -21.65
C HIS A 62 -20.02 -21.56 -20.38
N ALA A 63 -20.78 -20.47 -20.25
CA ALA A 63 -20.70 -19.50 -19.15
C ALA A 63 -20.99 -20.09 -17.76
N THR A 64 -21.43 -21.34 -17.66
CA THR A 64 -21.72 -22.04 -16.40
C THR A 64 -20.70 -23.14 -16.06
N ASP A 65 -19.66 -23.33 -16.88
CA ASP A 65 -18.69 -24.41 -16.71
C ASP A 65 -17.45 -23.93 -15.93
N PRO A 66 -17.33 -24.22 -14.63
CA PRO A 66 -16.30 -23.63 -13.78
C PRO A 66 -14.88 -24.05 -14.19
N ASP A 67 -14.69 -25.30 -14.64
CA ASP A 67 -13.38 -25.80 -15.05
C ASP A 67 -12.87 -25.06 -16.29
N LEU A 68 -13.77 -24.81 -17.23
CA LEU A 68 -13.43 -24.11 -18.45
C LEU A 68 -13.17 -22.62 -18.18
N LEU A 69 -13.98 -21.99 -17.34
CA LEU A 69 -13.77 -20.60 -16.92
C LEU A 69 -12.44 -20.45 -16.17
N LEU A 70 -12.08 -21.41 -15.31
CA LEU A 70 -10.77 -21.44 -14.66
C LEU A 70 -9.62 -21.52 -15.69
N GLN A 71 -9.71 -22.42 -16.67
CA GLN A 71 -8.70 -22.53 -17.74
C GLN A 71 -8.57 -21.24 -18.54
N LEU A 72 -9.70 -20.62 -18.87
CA LEU A 72 -9.73 -19.33 -19.53
C LEU A 72 -9.09 -18.25 -18.66
N CYS A 73 -9.42 -18.19 -17.37
CA CYS A 73 -8.86 -17.22 -16.43
C CYS A 73 -7.33 -17.28 -16.41
N VAL A 74 -6.77 -18.48 -16.27
CA VAL A 74 -5.31 -18.70 -16.27
C VAL A 74 -4.69 -18.29 -17.62
N PHE A 75 -5.36 -18.58 -18.74
CA PHE A 75 -4.91 -18.12 -20.05
C PHE A 75 -4.91 -16.60 -20.17
N LEU A 76 -5.99 -15.93 -19.73
CA LEU A 76 -6.10 -14.46 -19.79
C LEU A 76 -5.01 -13.78 -18.95
N GLN A 77 -4.70 -14.31 -17.77
CA GLN A 77 -3.57 -13.83 -16.96
C GLN A 77 -2.23 -13.94 -17.71
N THR A 78 -2.08 -14.95 -18.57
CA THR A 78 -0.85 -15.17 -19.36
C THR A 78 -0.78 -14.29 -20.61
N VAL A 79 -1.94 -13.96 -21.19
CA VAL A 79 -2.02 -13.17 -22.42
C VAL A 79 -1.85 -11.68 -22.17
N VAL A 80 -2.32 -11.20 -21.02
CA VAL A 80 -2.10 -9.81 -20.59
C VAL A 80 -0.60 -9.55 -20.43
N ILE A 81 -0.11 -8.51 -21.10
CA ILE A 81 1.27 -8.05 -20.98
C ILE A 81 1.34 -7.09 -19.79
N TYR A 82 2.19 -7.42 -18.82
CA TYR A 82 2.47 -6.57 -17.68
C TYR A 82 3.88 -5.98 -17.82
N ASP A 83 4.08 -5.16 -18.85
CA ASP A 83 5.32 -4.43 -19.11
C ASP A 83 5.04 -2.96 -19.45
N GLU A 84 6.05 -2.10 -19.35
CA GLU A 84 5.94 -0.65 -19.59
C GLU A 84 5.62 -0.28 -21.06
N LYS A 85 5.63 -1.25 -21.99
CA LYS A 85 5.33 -1.05 -23.41
C LYS A 85 3.93 -1.56 -23.78
N SER A 86 3.20 -2.13 -22.83
CA SER A 86 1.81 -2.57 -22.98
C SER A 86 0.91 -1.41 -23.39
N THR A 87 0.09 -1.60 -24.44
CA THR A 87 -0.94 -0.65 -24.85
C THR A 87 -2.26 -0.83 -24.08
N ALA A 88 -2.29 -1.70 -23.06
CA ALA A 88 -3.47 -2.06 -22.26
C ALA A 88 -4.69 -2.58 -23.07
N GLU A 89 -4.51 -2.88 -24.37
CA GLU A 89 -5.59 -3.28 -25.27
C GLU A 89 -6.29 -4.56 -24.80
N PHE A 90 -5.52 -5.55 -24.34
CA PHE A 90 -6.08 -6.79 -23.80
C PHE A 90 -6.85 -6.55 -22.51
N GLN A 91 -6.30 -5.76 -21.58
CA GLN A 91 -6.93 -5.45 -20.29
C GLN A 91 -8.29 -4.79 -20.49
N SER A 92 -8.34 -3.75 -21.32
CA SER A 92 -9.58 -3.04 -21.63
C SER A 92 -10.58 -3.96 -22.35
N ALA A 93 -10.13 -4.72 -23.34
CA ALA A 93 -11.00 -5.62 -24.10
C ALA A 93 -11.60 -6.74 -23.23
N ILE A 94 -10.84 -7.32 -22.30
CA ILE A 94 -11.30 -8.41 -21.42
C ILE A 94 -12.47 -7.97 -20.56
N VAL A 95 -12.43 -6.73 -20.05
CA VAL A 95 -13.52 -6.15 -19.26
C VAL A 95 -14.68 -5.73 -20.17
N LYS A 96 -14.42 -4.98 -21.25
CA LYS A 96 -15.46 -4.46 -22.17
C LYS A 96 -16.28 -5.53 -22.86
N THR A 97 -15.66 -6.64 -23.24
CA THR A 97 -16.36 -7.77 -23.89
C THR A 97 -17.15 -8.63 -22.90
N GLY A 98 -17.05 -8.37 -21.60
CA GLY A 98 -17.74 -9.13 -20.56
C GLY A 98 -17.07 -10.46 -20.20
N LEU A 99 -15.87 -10.74 -20.74
CA LEU A 99 -15.17 -11.99 -20.48
C LEU A 99 -14.77 -12.13 -19.01
N TRP A 100 -14.32 -11.04 -18.40
CA TRP A 100 -14.09 -10.98 -16.95
C TRP A 100 -15.40 -11.15 -16.15
N ARG A 101 -16.53 -10.62 -16.63
CA ARG A 101 -17.82 -10.74 -15.96
C ARG A 101 -18.29 -12.20 -15.86
N LEU A 102 -18.00 -13.03 -16.88
CA LEU A 102 -18.23 -14.48 -16.79
C LEU A 102 -17.48 -15.13 -15.61
N MET A 103 -16.27 -14.65 -15.31
CA MET A 103 -15.49 -15.11 -14.15
C MET A 103 -16.16 -14.69 -12.85
N LEU A 104 -16.55 -13.42 -12.74
CA LEU A 104 -17.24 -12.88 -11.58
C LEU A 104 -18.54 -13.65 -11.30
N ASP A 105 -19.35 -13.92 -12.32
CA ASP A 105 -20.60 -14.65 -12.17
C ASP A 105 -20.38 -16.11 -11.77
N ALA A 106 -19.27 -16.72 -12.20
CA ALA A 106 -18.89 -18.05 -11.74
C ALA A 106 -18.38 -18.04 -10.29
N MET A 107 -17.56 -17.07 -9.90
CA MET A 107 -17.13 -16.86 -8.51
C MET A 107 -18.31 -16.65 -7.55
N ARG A 108 -19.35 -15.95 -7.98
CA ARG A 108 -20.58 -15.74 -7.18
C ARG A 108 -21.40 -17.01 -6.97
N ARG A 109 -21.38 -17.92 -7.94
CA ARG A 109 -22.12 -19.19 -7.88
C ARG A 109 -21.34 -20.28 -7.15
N ASP A 110 -20.04 -20.08 -6.96
CA ASP A 110 -19.19 -21.04 -6.30
C ASP A 110 -19.48 -21.06 -4.79
N GLU A 111 -20.12 -22.13 -4.33
CA GLU A 111 -20.43 -22.34 -2.92
C GLU A 111 -19.14 -22.56 -2.09
N ALA A 112 -18.04 -22.97 -2.72
CA ALA A 112 -16.75 -23.09 -2.05
C ALA A 112 -16.03 -21.73 -2.04
N LEU A 113 -16.12 -21.01 -0.92
CA LEU A 113 -15.41 -19.76 -0.69
C LEU A 113 -13.89 -19.88 -0.87
N VAL A 114 -13.33 -21.09 -0.79
CA VAL A 114 -11.91 -21.36 -1.04
C VAL A 114 -11.76 -22.35 -2.19
N SER A 115 -11.89 -21.84 -3.42
CA SER A 115 -11.69 -22.62 -4.65
C SER A 115 -10.57 -22.02 -5.51
N PRO A 116 -9.96 -22.80 -6.42
CA PRO A 116 -9.03 -22.27 -7.42
C PRO A 116 -9.64 -21.16 -8.27
N LEU A 117 -10.95 -21.21 -8.53
CA LEU A 117 -11.65 -20.18 -9.30
C LEU A 117 -11.66 -18.84 -8.58
N GLN A 118 -11.92 -18.82 -7.27
CA GLN A 118 -11.84 -17.60 -6.46
C GLN A 118 -10.43 -16.99 -6.52
N VAL A 119 -9.40 -17.81 -6.30
CA VAL A 119 -8.01 -17.35 -6.27
C VAL A 119 -7.56 -16.81 -7.62
N GLU A 120 -7.78 -17.56 -8.70
CA GLU A 120 -7.37 -17.14 -10.05
C GLU A 120 -8.22 -15.96 -10.56
N GLY A 121 -9.52 -15.91 -10.25
CA GLY A 121 -10.39 -14.78 -10.56
C GLY A 121 -9.98 -13.49 -9.86
N CYS A 122 -9.57 -13.56 -8.59
CA CYS A 122 -9.00 -12.42 -7.87
C CYS A 122 -7.66 -11.96 -8.48
N LYS A 123 -6.76 -12.89 -8.84
CA LYS A 123 -5.50 -12.55 -9.52
C LYS A 123 -5.75 -11.84 -10.85
N LEU A 124 -6.65 -12.36 -11.67
CA LEU A 124 -7.03 -11.72 -12.93
C LEU A 124 -7.60 -10.31 -12.69
N THR A 125 -8.49 -10.16 -11.71
CA THR A 125 -9.06 -8.85 -11.34
C THR A 125 -7.96 -7.84 -10.96
N SER A 126 -7.01 -8.26 -10.13
CA SER A 126 -5.85 -7.44 -9.75
C SER A 126 -5.03 -7.01 -10.96
N ILE A 127 -4.72 -7.94 -11.87
CA ILE A 127 -3.98 -7.64 -13.13
C ILE A 127 -4.73 -6.61 -14.00
N LEU A 128 -6.05 -6.76 -14.13
CA LEU A 128 -6.88 -5.88 -14.98
C LEU A 128 -7.10 -4.48 -14.40
N CYS A 129 -6.69 -4.22 -13.15
CA CYS A 129 -6.73 -2.88 -12.55
C CYS A 129 -5.63 -1.94 -13.08
N TYR A 130 -4.74 -2.41 -13.94
CA TYR A 130 -3.56 -1.66 -14.38
C TYR A 130 -3.33 -1.78 -15.89
N ASP A 131 -2.85 -0.69 -16.49
CA ASP A 131 -2.40 -0.66 -17.89
C ASP A 131 -1.03 -1.34 -18.04
N TYR A 132 -0.15 -1.05 -17.08
CA TYR A 132 1.21 -1.56 -16.89
C TYR A 132 1.63 -1.35 -15.42
N PRO A 133 2.80 -1.85 -14.96
CA PRO A 133 3.20 -1.75 -13.55
C PRO A 133 3.07 -0.33 -12.97
N GLY A 134 2.20 -0.15 -11.98
CA GLY A 134 1.99 1.12 -11.28
C GLY A 134 1.14 2.17 -11.99
N ALA A 135 0.61 1.89 -13.20
CA ALA A 135 -0.34 2.76 -13.90
C ALA A 135 -1.76 2.20 -13.81
N PRO A 136 -2.66 2.82 -13.02
CA PRO A 136 -4.01 2.33 -12.82
C PRO A 136 -4.86 2.47 -14.10
N HIS A 137 -5.64 1.44 -14.41
CA HIS A 137 -6.65 1.46 -15.47
C HIS A 137 -8.01 1.83 -14.84
N GLU A 138 -8.27 3.13 -14.71
CA GLU A 138 -9.42 3.66 -13.96
C GLU A 138 -10.79 3.15 -14.47
N GLU A 139 -10.97 3.05 -15.80
CA GLU A 139 -12.22 2.52 -16.40
C GLU A 139 -12.49 1.08 -15.94
N ASN A 140 -11.47 0.21 -15.98
CA ASN A 140 -11.59 -1.17 -15.52
C ASN A 140 -11.86 -1.24 -14.01
N GLN A 141 -11.12 -0.48 -13.20
CA GLN A 141 -11.34 -0.44 -11.74
C GLN A 141 -12.79 -0.04 -11.40
N ASN A 142 -13.35 0.94 -12.11
CA ASN A 142 -14.72 1.41 -11.90
C ASN A 142 -15.76 0.41 -12.38
N GLU A 143 -15.57 -0.18 -13.56
CA GLU A 143 -16.48 -1.18 -14.13
C GLU A 143 -16.51 -2.43 -13.26
N MET A 144 -15.35 -2.90 -12.80
CA MET A 144 -15.26 -4.08 -11.94
C MET A 144 -15.90 -3.84 -10.57
N ALA A 145 -15.63 -2.70 -9.94
CA ALA A 145 -16.27 -2.32 -8.68
C ALA A 145 -17.80 -2.22 -8.83
N THR A 146 -18.28 -1.57 -9.89
CA THR A 146 -19.73 -1.43 -10.17
C THR A 146 -20.39 -2.76 -10.50
N ALA A 147 -19.67 -3.68 -11.14
CA ALA A 147 -20.17 -5.02 -11.41
C ALA A 147 -20.30 -5.89 -10.14
N GLY A 148 -19.76 -5.45 -8.99
CA GLY A 148 -19.93 -6.05 -7.67
C GLY A 148 -18.89 -7.12 -7.32
N ILE A 149 -17.63 -6.93 -7.75
CA ILE A 149 -16.50 -7.74 -7.28
C ILE A 149 -16.25 -7.57 -5.78
N LEU A 150 -16.59 -6.41 -5.21
CA LEU A 150 -16.40 -6.11 -3.79
C LEU A 150 -17.20 -7.08 -2.91
N ASP A 151 -18.39 -7.51 -3.34
CA ASP A 151 -19.20 -8.48 -2.59
C ASP A 151 -18.50 -9.84 -2.47
N VAL A 152 -17.84 -10.28 -3.55
CA VAL A 152 -17.07 -11.53 -3.53
C VAL A 152 -15.86 -11.39 -2.61
N VAL A 153 -15.15 -10.27 -2.72
CA VAL A 153 -13.97 -10.00 -1.88
C VAL A 153 -14.33 -9.91 -0.39
N VAL A 154 -15.47 -9.31 -0.05
CA VAL A 154 -16.01 -9.31 1.31
C VAL A 154 -16.26 -10.73 1.79
N GLY A 155 -16.95 -11.56 0.99
CA GLY A 155 -17.20 -12.96 1.32
C GLY A 155 -15.91 -13.77 1.56
N LEU A 156 -14.85 -13.49 0.81
CA LEU A 156 -13.53 -14.13 1.01
C LEU A 156 -12.84 -13.68 2.30
N ILE A 157 -12.99 -12.41 2.69
CA ILE A 157 -12.42 -11.84 3.92
C ILE A 157 -13.18 -12.30 5.16
N GLU A 158 -14.50 -12.43 5.05
CA GLU A 158 -15.39 -12.87 6.14
C GLU A 158 -15.45 -14.40 6.30
N CYS A 159 -14.94 -15.16 5.33
CA CYS A 159 -14.92 -16.62 5.39
C CYS A 159 -14.33 -17.12 6.70
N ASP A 160 -15.02 -18.06 7.36
CA ASP A 160 -14.51 -18.71 8.56
C ASP A 160 -13.21 -19.47 8.25
N ALA A 161 -12.13 -19.13 8.96
CA ALA A 161 -10.80 -19.72 8.81
C ALA A 161 -10.27 -19.72 7.35
N PRO A 162 -10.08 -18.55 6.72
CA PRO A 162 -9.61 -18.48 5.35
C PRO A 162 -8.15 -18.95 5.27
N LEU A 163 -7.80 -19.63 4.18
CA LEU A 163 -6.38 -19.86 3.88
C LEU A 163 -5.68 -18.50 3.76
N PRO A 164 -4.51 -18.30 4.40
CA PRO A 164 -3.82 -17.00 4.35
C PRO A 164 -3.60 -16.46 2.94
N SER A 165 -3.31 -17.34 1.98
CA SER A 165 -3.15 -16.97 0.57
C SER A 165 -4.43 -16.39 -0.05
N THR A 166 -5.59 -16.93 0.30
CA THR A 166 -6.90 -16.47 -0.17
C THR A 166 -7.24 -15.12 0.44
N TYR A 167 -6.96 -14.95 1.73
CA TYR A 167 -7.16 -13.66 2.40
C TYR A 167 -6.27 -12.58 1.79
N VAL A 168 -4.98 -12.87 1.59
CA VAL A 168 -4.02 -11.92 1.02
C VAL A 168 -4.42 -11.51 -0.40
N ILE A 169 -4.84 -12.45 -1.27
CA ILE A 169 -5.25 -12.08 -2.63
C ILE A 169 -6.56 -11.26 -2.64
N ALA A 170 -7.50 -11.55 -1.75
CA ALA A 170 -8.73 -10.76 -1.61
C ALA A 170 -8.41 -9.31 -1.20
N VAL A 171 -7.54 -9.13 -0.21
CA VAL A 171 -7.07 -7.81 0.22
C VAL A 171 -6.25 -7.11 -0.85
N GLN A 172 -5.47 -7.84 -1.65
CA GLN A 172 -4.74 -7.29 -2.79
C GLN A 172 -5.69 -6.73 -3.84
N VAL A 173 -6.79 -7.45 -4.15
CA VAL A 173 -7.82 -6.93 -5.06
C VAL A 173 -8.44 -5.63 -4.54
N LEU A 174 -8.72 -5.52 -3.24
CA LEU A 174 -9.17 -4.24 -2.65
C LEU A 174 -8.15 -3.13 -2.86
N ALA A 175 -6.89 -3.40 -2.58
CA ALA A 175 -5.81 -2.44 -2.77
C ALA A 175 -5.80 -1.95 -4.23
N ASP A 176 -5.79 -2.87 -5.18
CA ASP A 176 -5.66 -2.57 -6.62
C ASP A 176 -6.88 -1.86 -7.19
N LEU A 177 -8.09 -2.19 -6.73
CA LEU A 177 -9.31 -1.46 -7.09
C LEU A 177 -9.30 -0.02 -6.57
N CYS A 178 -8.69 0.21 -5.40
CA CYS A 178 -8.61 1.53 -4.78
C CYS A 178 -7.40 2.36 -5.23
N TYR A 179 -6.36 1.76 -5.81
CA TYR A 179 -5.13 2.48 -6.12
C TYR A 179 -5.38 3.67 -7.05
N LYS A 180 -5.15 4.89 -6.53
CA LYS A 180 -5.43 6.18 -7.18
C LYS A 180 -6.89 6.37 -7.65
N ASN A 181 -7.84 5.61 -7.10
CA ASN A 181 -9.26 5.70 -7.46
C ASN A 181 -10.12 6.08 -6.25
N ALA A 182 -10.39 7.37 -6.10
CA ALA A 182 -11.14 7.91 -4.95
C ALA A 182 -12.58 7.40 -4.88
N ALA A 183 -13.25 7.22 -6.02
CA ALA A 183 -14.63 6.73 -6.08
C ALA A 183 -14.73 5.29 -5.53
N ASN A 184 -13.74 4.45 -5.82
CA ASN A 184 -13.68 3.11 -5.25
C ASN A 184 -13.38 3.12 -3.75
N VAL A 185 -12.58 4.07 -3.25
CA VAL A 185 -12.40 4.24 -1.79
C VAL A 185 -13.73 4.60 -1.11
N ASP A 186 -14.52 5.51 -1.69
CA ASP A 186 -15.83 5.89 -1.14
C ASP A 186 -16.79 4.69 -1.10
N ARG A 187 -16.77 3.83 -2.13
CA ARG A 187 -17.53 2.57 -2.16
C ARG A 187 -17.06 1.62 -1.05
N VAL A 188 -15.75 1.41 -0.90
CA VAL A 188 -15.18 0.56 0.16
C VAL A 188 -15.58 1.04 1.55
N ILE A 189 -15.57 2.35 1.80
CA ILE A 189 -16.03 2.95 3.05
C ILE A 189 -17.53 2.69 3.27
N SER A 190 -18.35 2.84 2.22
CA SER A 190 -19.80 2.62 2.30
C SER A 190 -20.20 1.16 2.61
N LEU A 191 -19.34 0.20 2.25
CA LEU A 191 -19.53 -1.24 2.49
C LEU A 191 -18.93 -1.72 3.82
N ASP A 192 -18.47 -0.82 4.70
CA ASP A 192 -17.82 -1.15 5.98
C ASP A 192 -16.59 -2.08 5.88
N ILE A 193 -15.95 -2.12 4.70
CA ILE A 193 -14.74 -2.92 4.47
C ILE A 193 -13.59 -2.43 5.37
N MET A 194 -13.58 -1.14 5.72
CA MET A 194 -12.61 -0.57 6.67
C MET A 194 -12.69 -1.23 8.05
N GLY A 195 -13.90 -1.51 8.53
CA GLY A 195 -14.15 -2.27 9.76
C GLY A 195 -13.65 -3.71 9.63
N LEU A 196 -13.96 -4.38 8.51
CA LEU A 196 -13.52 -5.75 8.22
C LEU A 196 -12.00 -5.90 8.21
N LEU A 197 -11.29 -5.01 7.52
CA LEU A 197 -9.82 -5.01 7.50
C LEU A 197 -9.22 -4.73 8.88
N THR A 198 -9.87 -3.88 9.68
CA THR A 198 -9.42 -3.61 11.05
C THR A 198 -9.61 -4.82 11.96
N HIS A 199 -10.71 -5.55 11.80
CA HIS A 199 -10.92 -6.84 12.45
C HIS A 199 -9.86 -7.86 12.01
N GLY A 200 -9.54 -7.89 10.71
CA GLY A 200 -8.48 -8.73 10.13
C GLY A 200 -7.12 -8.51 10.78
N LEU A 201 -6.70 -7.25 10.99
CA LEU A 201 -5.47 -6.91 11.71
C LEU A 201 -5.45 -7.51 13.13
N HIS A 202 -6.61 -7.53 13.79
CA HIS A 202 -6.72 -8.10 15.13
C HIS A 202 -6.69 -9.64 15.11
N ALA A 203 -7.53 -10.27 14.29
CA ALA A 203 -7.67 -11.71 14.20
C ALA A 203 -6.41 -12.40 13.69
N HIS A 204 -5.66 -11.73 12.80
CA HIS A 204 -4.49 -12.28 12.13
C HIS A 204 -3.18 -11.57 12.50
N ALA A 205 -3.10 -10.94 13.69
CA ALA A 205 -1.93 -10.17 14.13
C ALA A 205 -0.58 -10.91 14.08
N ASN A 206 -0.61 -12.26 14.11
CA ASN A 206 0.59 -13.10 14.03
C ASN A 206 0.92 -13.58 12.60
N ASN A 207 0.05 -13.32 11.63
CA ASN A 207 0.28 -13.68 10.22
C ASN A 207 0.82 -12.46 9.46
N LEU A 208 2.14 -12.43 9.28
CA LEU A 208 2.85 -11.27 8.73
C LEU A 208 2.40 -10.93 7.31
N ALA A 209 2.10 -11.92 6.47
CA ALA A 209 1.62 -11.69 5.11
C ALA A 209 0.24 -11.02 5.07
N ILE A 210 -0.67 -11.44 5.95
CA ILE A 210 -1.99 -10.81 6.07
C ILE A 210 -1.85 -9.37 6.58
N VAL A 211 -1.03 -9.15 7.62
CA VAL A 211 -0.81 -7.80 8.18
C VAL A 211 -0.20 -6.86 7.12
N GLN A 212 0.76 -7.34 6.33
CA GLN A 212 1.35 -6.58 5.22
C GLN A 212 0.31 -6.27 4.12
N GLY A 213 -0.49 -7.25 3.72
CA GLY A 213 -1.56 -7.07 2.74
C GLY A 213 -2.56 -6.02 3.18
N ILE A 214 -3.08 -6.12 4.41
CA ILE A 214 -4.03 -5.13 4.95
C ILE A 214 -3.40 -3.74 5.06
N SER A 215 -2.15 -3.65 5.52
CA SER A 215 -1.44 -2.37 5.60
C SER A 215 -1.27 -1.72 4.23
N THR A 216 -1.03 -2.52 3.18
CA THR A 216 -0.91 -2.06 1.80
C THR A 216 -2.25 -1.57 1.25
N ALA A 217 -3.34 -2.30 1.51
CA ALA A 217 -4.69 -1.89 1.10
C ALA A 217 -5.07 -0.54 1.72
N PHE A 218 -4.88 -0.37 3.04
CA PHE A 218 -5.09 0.94 3.68
C PHE A 218 -4.21 2.02 3.09
N PHE A 219 -2.93 1.74 2.82
CA PHE A 219 -2.02 2.72 2.21
C PHE A 219 -2.53 3.17 0.83
N PHE A 220 -3.00 2.25 -0.02
CA PHE A 220 -3.55 2.59 -1.33
C PHE A 220 -4.83 3.41 -1.23
N MET A 221 -5.71 3.10 -0.27
CA MET A 221 -6.90 3.90 0.01
C MET A 221 -6.53 5.33 0.43
N VAL A 222 -5.51 5.50 1.28
CA VAL A 222 -5.04 6.83 1.69
C VAL A 222 -4.37 7.57 0.52
N VAL A 223 -3.65 6.89 -0.37
CA VAL A 223 -3.09 7.50 -1.58
C VAL A 223 -4.19 8.02 -2.50
N ALA A 224 -5.29 7.29 -2.62
CA ALA A 224 -6.39 7.63 -3.52
C ALA A 224 -7.35 8.69 -2.96
N ASN A 225 -7.75 8.59 -1.69
CA ASN A 225 -8.62 9.55 -1.03
C ASN A 225 -8.14 9.81 0.42
N PRO A 226 -7.13 10.68 0.62
CA PRO A 226 -6.47 10.84 1.90
C PRO A 226 -7.39 11.29 3.04
N GLU A 227 -8.31 12.21 2.77
CA GLU A 227 -9.23 12.75 3.78
C GLU A 227 -10.23 11.69 4.23
N ALA A 228 -10.97 11.08 3.29
CA ALA A 228 -12.00 10.10 3.61
C ALA A 228 -11.41 8.83 4.23
N ALA A 229 -10.32 8.32 3.65
CA ALA A 229 -9.66 7.12 4.15
C ALA A 229 -9.14 7.33 5.58
N LYS A 230 -8.40 8.41 5.87
CA LYS A 230 -7.88 8.65 7.23
C LYS A 230 -8.99 8.85 8.24
N ALA A 231 -10.05 9.59 7.90
CA ALA A 231 -11.18 9.78 8.79
C ALA A 231 -11.85 8.44 9.14
N SER A 232 -12.11 7.60 8.14
CA SER A 232 -12.68 6.27 8.34
C SER A 232 -11.74 5.35 9.13
N MET A 233 -10.44 5.34 8.82
CA MET A 233 -9.44 4.55 9.56
C MET A 233 -9.39 4.92 11.05
N LEU A 234 -9.48 6.21 11.38
CA LEU A 234 -9.56 6.66 12.78
C LEU A 234 -10.85 6.20 13.45
N GLN A 235 -11.99 6.31 12.77
CA GLN A 235 -13.27 5.83 13.29
C GLN A 235 -13.25 4.31 13.55
N CYS A 236 -12.61 3.55 12.66
CA CYS A 236 -12.48 2.10 12.78
C CYS A 236 -11.40 1.65 13.77
N LYS A 237 -10.65 2.57 14.39
CA LYS A 237 -9.55 2.27 15.34
C LYS A 237 -8.37 1.53 14.70
N VAL A 238 -8.06 1.85 13.44
CA VAL A 238 -6.95 1.23 12.71
C VAL A 238 -5.62 1.53 13.42
N LEU A 239 -5.42 2.76 13.91
CA LEU A 239 -4.17 3.18 14.55
C LEU A 239 -3.82 2.32 15.78
N GLU A 240 -4.80 2.02 16.62
CA GLU A 240 -4.68 1.10 17.75
C GLU A 240 -4.22 -0.28 17.32
N ARG A 241 -4.82 -0.82 16.25
CA ARG A 241 -4.48 -2.15 15.73
C ARG A 241 -3.11 -2.19 15.08
N LEU A 242 -2.70 -1.14 14.37
CA LEU A 242 -1.35 -1.03 13.81
C LEU A 242 -0.30 -1.04 14.92
N LEU A 243 -0.52 -0.27 16.00
CA LEU A 243 0.38 -0.27 17.16
C LEU A 243 0.42 -1.62 17.87
N GLN A 244 -0.72 -2.31 17.99
CA GLN A 244 -0.77 -3.67 18.54
C GLN A 244 0.06 -4.65 17.69
N CYS A 245 -0.08 -4.61 16.35
CA CYS A 245 0.68 -5.47 15.44
C CYS A 245 2.17 -5.15 15.48
N LEU A 246 2.53 -3.87 15.50
CA LEU A 246 3.92 -3.41 15.55
C LEU A 246 4.64 -3.92 16.81
N ASN A 247 3.95 -3.86 17.95
CA ASN A 247 4.46 -4.33 19.23
C ASN A 247 4.39 -5.86 19.39
N SER A 248 3.85 -6.60 18.42
CA SER A 248 3.83 -8.06 18.47
C SER A 248 5.26 -8.62 18.47
N PRO A 249 5.57 -9.62 19.32
CA PRO A 249 6.87 -10.31 19.31
C PRO A 249 7.23 -10.93 17.96
N SER A 250 6.23 -11.32 17.17
CA SER A 250 6.38 -11.94 15.84
C SER A 250 6.71 -10.93 14.74
N SER A 251 6.54 -9.62 14.98
CA SER A 251 6.80 -8.60 13.95
C SER A 251 8.27 -8.62 13.54
N ASP A 252 8.50 -8.62 12.22
CA ASP A 252 9.80 -8.54 11.58
C ASP A 252 10.04 -7.14 10.98
N ILE A 253 11.18 -6.96 10.30
CA ILE A 253 11.58 -5.67 9.74
C ILE A 253 10.64 -5.24 8.60
N ASP A 254 10.29 -6.17 7.72
CA ASP A 254 9.49 -5.87 6.54
C ASP A 254 8.06 -5.49 6.93
N THR A 255 7.39 -6.28 7.78
CA THR A 255 6.07 -5.94 8.30
C THR A 255 6.09 -4.64 9.09
N SER A 256 7.13 -4.40 9.90
CA SER A 256 7.28 -3.14 10.63
C SER A 256 7.42 -1.95 9.68
N TYR A 257 8.06 -2.10 8.53
CA TYR A 257 8.13 -1.04 7.52
C TYR A 257 6.75 -0.65 7.01
N TYR A 258 5.92 -1.63 6.61
CA TYR A 258 4.55 -1.34 6.14
C TYR A 258 3.68 -0.69 7.22
N LEU A 259 3.75 -1.20 8.46
CA LEU A 259 3.01 -0.65 9.59
C LEU A 259 3.44 0.79 9.90
N LEU A 260 4.75 1.04 9.99
CA LEU A 260 5.28 2.38 10.25
C LEU A 260 4.97 3.35 9.12
N ARG A 261 5.04 2.90 7.86
CA ARG A 261 4.70 3.74 6.71
C ARG A 261 3.22 4.15 6.74
N LEU A 262 2.33 3.23 7.12
CA LEU A 262 0.92 3.55 7.25
C LEU A 262 0.64 4.50 8.42
N ILE A 263 1.24 4.26 9.59
CA ILE A 263 1.16 5.18 10.75
C ILE A 263 1.65 6.56 10.35
N GLU A 264 2.80 6.64 9.69
CA GLU A 264 3.39 7.89 9.23
C GLU A 264 2.43 8.64 8.32
N VAL A 265 1.85 7.96 7.32
CA VAL A 265 0.89 8.58 6.43
C VAL A 265 -0.37 9.03 7.16
N MET A 266 -0.90 8.25 8.11
CA MET A 266 -2.05 8.66 8.94
C MET A 266 -1.77 9.95 9.74
N LEU A 267 -0.52 10.15 10.18
CA LEU A 267 -0.10 11.29 11.00
C LEU A 267 0.45 12.47 10.17
N ARG A 268 0.65 12.29 8.87
CA ARG A 268 1.07 13.35 7.93
C ARG A 268 -0.11 14.22 7.48
N LYS A 269 0.12 15.53 7.35
CA LYS A 269 -0.85 16.46 6.76
C LYS A 269 -1.16 16.10 5.30
N ASN A 270 -2.43 16.15 4.93
CA ASN A 270 -2.87 16.07 3.55
C ASN A 270 -2.47 17.39 2.86
N GLY A 271 -1.47 17.38 1.99
CA GLY A 271 -1.00 18.63 1.35
C GLY A 271 0.46 18.67 0.87
N GLU A 272 1.25 17.59 0.95
CA GLU A 272 2.46 17.44 0.12
C GLU A 272 2.15 16.73 -1.22
N SER A 273 0.89 16.80 -1.66
CA SER A 273 0.44 16.36 -2.99
C SER A 273 0.29 17.59 -3.88
N PHE A 274 0.58 17.45 -5.18
CA PHE A 274 0.62 18.52 -6.20
C PHE A 274 -0.70 19.30 -6.40
N TYR A 275 -1.77 18.95 -5.69
CA TYR A 275 -3.08 19.62 -5.76
C TYR A 275 -3.48 20.18 -4.39
N PRO A 276 -3.65 21.50 -4.24
CA PRO A 276 -4.20 22.09 -3.03
C PRO A 276 -5.68 21.72 -2.91
N SER A 277 -6.04 21.00 -1.85
CA SER A 277 -7.44 20.82 -1.46
C SER A 277 -7.90 22.03 -0.62
N PRO A 278 -9.05 22.66 -0.95
CA PRO A 278 -9.59 23.80 -0.21
C PRO A 278 -10.32 23.41 1.10
N LEU A 279 -10.39 22.12 1.43
CA LEU A 279 -11.02 21.65 2.66
C LEU A 279 -10.01 21.65 3.82
N PRO A 280 -10.37 22.18 5.01
CA PRO A 280 -9.52 22.08 6.18
C PRO A 280 -9.26 20.59 6.48
N SER A 281 -8.00 20.22 6.73
CA SER A 281 -7.58 18.87 7.11
C SER A 281 -8.19 18.49 8.47
N ARG A 282 -9.46 18.08 8.45
CA ARG A 282 -10.27 17.69 9.61
C ARG A 282 -9.87 16.27 9.99
N GLY A 283 -9.13 16.12 11.09
CA GLY A 283 -8.83 14.80 11.68
C GLY A 283 -7.36 14.53 12.00
N LEU A 284 -6.42 15.38 11.57
CA LEU A 284 -4.99 15.11 11.79
C LEU A 284 -4.54 15.28 13.25
N GLU A 285 -4.97 16.35 13.91
CA GLU A 285 -4.62 16.61 15.31
C GLU A 285 -5.19 15.50 16.24
N PRO A 286 -6.47 15.07 16.09
CA PRO A 286 -6.98 13.89 16.80
C PRO A 286 -6.15 12.62 16.60
N ALA A 287 -5.65 12.35 15.39
CA ALA A 287 -4.81 11.18 15.12
C ALA A 287 -3.47 11.23 15.90
N LYS A 288 -2.84 12.41 15.92
CA LYS A 288 -1.57 12.64 16.63
C LYS A 288 -1.74 12.56 18.14
N ASP A 289 -2.84 13.09 18.67
CA ASP A 289 -3.17 13.02 20.09
C ASP A 289 -3.50 11.59 20.51
N LEU A 290 -4.24 10.85 19.69
CA LEU A 290 -4.52 9.42 19.89
C LEU A 290 -3.22 8.59 19.85
N PHE A 291 -2.36 8.81 18.86
CA PHE A 291 -1.06 8.13 18.79
C PHE A 291 -0.25 8.33 20.08
N CYS A 292 -0.21 9.56 20.58
CA CYS A 292 0.47 9.88 21.83
C CYS A 292 -0.21 9.19 23.02
N SER A 293 -1.54 9.27 23.14
CA SER A 293 -2.29 8.70 24.27
C SER A 293 -2.13 7.18 24.39
N LEU A 294 -1.94 6.49 23.26
CA LEU A 294 -1.66 5.06 23.18
C LEU A 294 -0.20 4.67 23.48
N ASN A 295 0.62 5.60 23.99
CA ASN A 295 2.07 5.41 24.18
C ASN A 295 2.81 5.02 22.89
N GLY A 296 2.30 5.48 21.73
CA GLY A 296 2.90 5.23 20.43
C GLY A 296 4.40 5.53 20.36
N PRO A 297 4.89 6.69 20.87
CA PRO A 297 6.32 6.99 20.84
C PRO A 297 7.20 5.97 21.56
N VAL A 298 6.83 5.61 22.78
CA VAL A 298 7.55 4.62 23.60
C VAL A 298 7.50 3.23 22.95
N GLY A 299 6.31 2.80 22.51
CA GLY A 299 6.12 1.50 21.86
C GLY A 299 6.94 1.36 20.57
N LEU A 300 7.01 2.43 19.79
CA LEU A 300 7.80 2.47 18.56
C LEU A 300 9.29 2.32 18.86
N VAL A 301 9.85 3.08 19.81
CA VAL A 301 11.26 2.95 20.21
C VAL A 301 11.56 1.55 20.73
N ALA A 302 10.71 1.00 21.61
CA ALA A 302 10.88 -0.35 22.14
C ALA A 302 10.87 -1.42 21.04
N THR A 303 10.01 -1.26 20.03
CA THR A 303 9.99 -2.16 18.86
C THR A 303 11.26 -2.05 18.02
N LEU A 304 11.74 -0.83 17.76
CA LEU A 304 13.00 -0.64 17.01
C LEU A 304 14.20 -1.24 17.75
N GLU A 305 14.27 -1.09 19.07
CA GLU A 305 15.33 -1.70 19.89
C GLU A 305 15.28 -3.23 19.83
N ARG A 306 14.09 -3.82 19.97
CA ARG A 306 13.87 -5.26 19.84
C ARG A 306 14.28 -5.81 18.47
N LEU A 307 14.02 -5.08 17.39
CA LEU A 307 14.37 -5.48 16.02
C LEU A 307 15.86 -5.30 15.73
N ARG A 308 16.49 -4.26 16.30
CA ARG A 308 17.92 -3.97 16.13
C ARG A 308 18.81 -5.12 16.61
N ASP A 309 18.40 -5.81 17.67
CA ASP A 309 19.14 -6.96 18.19
C ASP A 309 19.16 -8.15 17.21
N LYS A 310 18.23 -8.18 16.25
CA LYS A 310 18.09 -9.28 15.27
C LYS A 310 18.81 -9.01 13.95
N ARG A 311 18.80 -7.77 13.40
CA ARG A 311 19.49 -7.42 12.13
C ARG A 311 19.78 -5.92 12.02
N LYS A 312 21.01 -5.49 12.32
CA LYS A 312 21.39 -4.05 12.36
C LYS A 312 21.34 -3.35 10.99
N GLU A 313 21.68 -4.03 9.90
CA GLU A 313 21.90 -3.41 8.59
C GLU A 313 20.62 -2.95 7.89
N SER A 314 19.47 -3.57 8.19
CA SER A 314 18.19 -3.26 7.54
C SER A 314 17.30 -2.29 8.34
N MET A 315 17.80 -1.76 9.46
CA MET A 315 17.00 -0.92 10.38
C MET A 315 16.89 0.55 9.98
N ALA A 316 17.78 1.01 9.10
CA ALA A 316 17.94 2.43 8.82
C ALA A 316 16.65 3.08 8.26
N HIS A 317 15.91 2.38 7.39
CA HIS A 317 14.61 2.86 6.90
C HIS A 317 13.54 2.97 7.99
N LEU A 318 13.52 2.05 8.97
CA LEU A 318 12.58 2.11 10.08
C LEU A 318 12.88 3.31 10.99
N VAL A 319 14.17 3.56 11.27
CA VAL A 319 14.63 4.71 12.06
C VAL A 319 14.32 6.03 11.34
N TYR A 320 14.51 6.07 10.03
CA TYR A 320 14.12 7.20 9.18
C TYR A 320 12.62 7.53 9.30
N ILE A 321 11.74 6.54 9.13
CA ILE A 321 10.28 6.73 9.24
C ILE A 321 9.90 7.16 10.67
N ALA A 322 10.49 6.54 11.69
CA ALA A 322 10.28 6.89 13.08
C ALA A 322 10.64 8.36 13.38
N ALA A 323 11.78 8.82 12.88
CA ALA A 323 12.21 10.21 13.02
C ALA A 323 11.23 11.17 12.34
N ILE A 324 10.68 10.82 11.17
CA ILE A 324 9.62 11.59 10.50
C ILE A 324 8.35 11.64 11.34
N ILE A 325 7.88 10.50 11.87
CA ILE A 325 6.70 10.43 12.74
C ILE A 325 6.89 11.36 13.94
N PHE A 326 7.99 11.23 14.69
CA PHE A 326 8.24 12.07 15.87
C PHE A 326 8.37 13.55 15.50
N SER A 327 9.03 13.86 14.38
CA SER A 327 9.14 15.21 13.87
C SER A 327 7.76 15.79 13.50
N SER A 328 6.82 14.99 13.00
CA SER A 328 5.46 15.44 12.69
C SER A 328 4.66 15.78 13.96
N LEU A 329 4.96 15.08 15.06
CA LEU A 329 4.28 15.22 16.35
C LEU A 329 4.72 16.46 17.12
N THR A 330 5.85 17.06 16.80
CA THR A 330 6.27 18.34 17.41
C THR A 330 5.59 19.54 16.74
N LEU A 331 4.85 19.35 15.65
CA LEU A 331 4.24 20.43 14.87
C LEU A 331 2.75 20.53 15.12
N GLN A 332 2.28 21.76 15.30
CA GLN A 332 0.87 22.12 15.34
C GLN A 332 0.43 22.59 13.96
N LEU A 333 -0.74 22.12 13.52
CA LEU A 333 -1.39 22.70 12.36
C LEU A 333 -2.07 24.02 12.74
N PRO A 334 -1.99 25.07 11.90
CA PRO A 334 -2.83 26.25 12.07
C PRO A 334 -4.30 25.80 12.02
N SER A 335 -5.03 26.02 13.10
CA SER A 335 -6.49 25.96 13.10
C SER A 335 -6.99 27.03 12.13
N GLY A 336 -7.86 26.63 11.18
CA GLY A 336 -8.32 27.48 10.08
C GLY A 336 -8.83 28.86 10.51
N ASP A 337 -8.73 29.80 9.57
CA ASP A 337 -9.15 31.21 9.56
C ASP A 337 -8.06 32.27 9.68
N VAL A 338 -6.79 31.90 9.70
CA VAL A 338 -5.72 32.89 9.53
C VAL A 338 -4.80 32.49 8.39
N GLU A 339 -4.84 33.25 7.29
CA GLU A 339 -3.72 33.44 6.37
C GLU A 339 -2.51 33.99 7.15
N THR A 340 -1.97 33.18 8.05
CA THR A 340 -0.77 33.53 8.80
C THR A 340 0.41 33.06 7.98
N THR A 341 0.90 34.02 7.18
CA THR A 341 2.32 34.23 6.89
C THR A 341 3.14 32.97 6.61
N ALA A 342 3.38 32.71 5.33
CA ALA A 342 4.60 32.11 4.77
C ALA A 342 5.36 31.16 5.72
N GLY A 343 4.99 29.87 5.73
CA GLY A 343 5.91 28.80 6.12
C GLY A 343 6.41 28.76 7.57
N ARG A 344 5.84 29.52 8.52
CA ARG A 344 6.28 29.44 9.93
C ARG A 344 5.86 28.12 10.57
N ILE A 345 6.85 27.33 10.96
CA ILE A 345 6.70 26.11 11.76
C ILE A 345 6.19 26.50 13.17
N VAL A 346 4.95 26.10 13.50
CA VAL A 346 4.38 26.32 14.84
C VAL A 346 4.64 25.08 15.71
N PRO A 347 5.42 25.18 16.81
CA PRO A 347 5.71 24.06 17.68
C PRO A 347 4.49 23.70 18.55
N HIS A 348 4.17 22.42 18.65
CA HIS A 348 3.18 21.89 19.59
C HIS A 348 3.86 21.58 20.93
N VAL A 349 3.76 22.50 21.89
CA VAL A 349 4.52 22.45 23.14
C VAL A 349 4.25 21.19 23.96
N GLU A 350 2.99 20.81 24.15
CA GLU A 350 2.62 19.65 25.00
C GLU A 350 3.13 18.32 24.44
N ARG A 351 2.86 18.04 23.15
CA ARG A 351 3.41 16.88 22.45
C ARG A 351 4.94 16.87 22.47
N THR A 352 5.60 18.01 22.29
CA THR A 352 7.06 18.11 22.37
C THR A 352 7.58 17.75 23.77
N GLN A 353 6.96 18.27 24.83
CA GLN A 353 7.30 17.90 26.21
C GLN A 353 7.06 16.42 26.49
N ARG A 354 5.97 15.85 25.99
CA ARG A 354 5.68 14.42 26.11
C ARG A 354 6.73 13.56 25.42
N LEU A 355 7.11 13.88 24.19
CA LEU A 355 8.17 13.16 23.46
C LEU A 355 9.50 13.18 24.23
N LEU A 356 9.82 14.27 24.92
CA LEU A 356 11.02 14.34 25.76
C LEU A 356 10.93 13.47 26.99
N LYS A 357 9.77 13.45 27.66
CA LYS A 357 9.48 12.53 28.76
C LYS A 357 9.58 11.07 28.32
N ASP A 358 9.15 10.78 27.10
CA ASP A 358 9.22 9.46 26.45
C ASP A 358 10.62 9.16 25.88
N ALA A 359 11.64 9.95 26.25
CA ALA A 359 13.04 9.76 25.88
C ALA A 359 13.35 9.79 24.37
N ILE A 360 12.50 10.41 23.54
CA ILE A 360 12.69 10.48 22.08
C ILE A 360 13.96 11.26 21.68
N HIS A 361 14.44 12.17 22.52
CA HIS A 361 15.73 12.82 22.34
C HIS A 361 16.93 11.85 22.45
N LEU A 362 16.84 10.81 23.27
CA LEU A 362 17.86 9.75 23.37
C LEU A 362 17.83 8.85 22.14
N PHE A 363 16.63 8.55 21.62
CA PHE A 363 16.48 7.86 20.34
C PHE A 363 17.16 8.64 19.21
N ALA A 364 16.88 9.95 19.08
CA ALA A 364 17.45 10.77 18.01
C ALA A 364 18.98 10.86 18.09
N THR A 365 19.52 11.14 19.28
CA THR A 365 20.98 11.27 19.50
C THR A 365 21.72 9.96 19.35
N SER A 366 21.19 8.86 19.88
CA SER A 366 21.81 7.53 19.70
C SER A 366 21.78 7.09 18.23
N SER A 367 20.73 7.42 17.48
CA SER A 367 20.62 7.11 16.05
C SER A 367 21.71 7.77 15.21
N LEU A 368 22.17 8.97 15.57
CA LEU A 368 23.31 9.63 14.92
C LEU A 368 24.62 8.82 15.04
N THR A 369 24.77 8.06 16.13
CA THR A 369 25.95 7.19 16.35
C THR A 369 25.78 5.80 15.76
N ASN A 370 24.56 5.27 15.79
CA ASN A 370 24.25 3.92 15.34
C ASN A 370 24.21 3.82 13.79
N PHE A 371 23.86 4.90 13.10
CA PHE A 371 23.74 4.96 11.65
C PHE A 371 24.62 6.06 11.02
N PRO A 372 25.95 6.06 11.29
CA PRO A 372 26.81 7.18 10.91
C PRO A 372 27.07 7.24 9.39
N LYS A 373 26.72 6.21 8.62
CA LYS A 373 26.88 6.14 7.16
C LYS A 373 25.61 6.50 6.40
N GLU A 374 24.45 6.49 7.05
CA GLU A 374 23.14 6.65 6.42
C GLU A 374 22.70 8.11 6.44
N THR A 375 23.08 8.88 5.41
CA THR A 375 22.81 10.33 5.31
C THR A 375 21.35 10.67 5.58
N TYR A 376 20.40 9.94 4.99
CA TYR A 376 18.96 10.19 5.18
C TYR A 376 18.49 9.97 6.63
N VAL A 377 19.10 9.03 7.37
CA VAL A 377 18.80 8.85 8.80
C VAL A 377 19.35 10.01 9.61
N LEU A 378 20.59 10.44 9.31
CA LEU A 378 21.21 11.59 9.98
C LEU A 378 20.37 12.84 9.77
N GLU A 379 19.94 13.13 8.54
CA GLU A 379 19.11 14.29 8.22
C GLU A 379 17.83 14.31 9.05
N GLN A 380 17.07 13.21 9.08
CA GLN A 380 15.81 13.18 9.81
C GLN A 380 16.00 13.21 11.34
N CYS A 381 17.08 12.62 11.86
CA CYS A 381 17.39 12.71 13.29
C CYS A 381 17.82 14.12 13.69
N ILE A 382 18.56 14.84 12.83
CA ILE A 382 18.94 16.24 13.07
C ILE A 382 17.70 17.14 12.97
N CYS A 383 16.83 16.93 11.98
CA CYS A 383 15.52 17.61 11.89
C CYS A 383 14.66 17.38 13.14
N LEU A 384 14.64 16.16 13.67
CA LEU A 384 13.94 15.86 14.92
C LEU A 384 14.54 16.65 16.09
N ILE A 385 15.88 16.68 16.23
CA ILE A 385 16.56 17.45 17.27
C ILE A 385 16.29 18.95 17.12
N GLU A 386 16.31 19.48 15.89
CA GLU A 386 15.94 20.85 15.56
C GLU A 386 14.54 21.16 16.11
N ARG A 387 13.56 20.30 15.83
CA ARG A 387 12.19 20.49 16.28
C ARG A 387 12.01 20.37 17.79
N LEU A 388 12.74 19.46 18.44
CA LEU A 388 12.72 19.30 19.89
C LEU A 388 13.34 20.50 20.62
N VAL A 389 14.33 21.18 20.00
CA VAL A 389 15.00 22.34 20.61
C VAL A 389 14.26 23.67 20.42
N ILE A 390 13.29 23.76 19.51
CA ILE A 390 12.48 24.98 19.28
C ILE A 390 11.89 25.53 20.59
N THR A 391 11.57 24.64 21.52
CA THR A 391 11.15 25.01 22.87
C THR A 391 12.38 25.09 23.79
N ASN A 392 12.83 26.32 24.07
CA ASN A 392 13.99 26.65 24.92
C ASN A 392 14.17 25.79 26.21
N PRO A 393 13.13 25.47 27.02
CA PRO A 393 13.30 24.64 28.22
C PRO A 393 13.92 23.24 27.98
N ASN A 394 13.93 22.77 26.74
CA ASN A 394 14.34 21.40 26.40
C ASN A 394 15.80 21.30 25.94
N ARG A 395 16.48 22.43 25.74
CA ARG A 395 17.87 22.53 25.29
C ARG A 395 18.83 21.74 26.18
N LEU A 396 18.71 21.88 27.51
CA LEU A 396 19.63 21.24 28.45
C LEU A 396 19.57 19.71 28.38
N LEU A 397 18.39 19.13 28.13
CA LEU A 397 18.24 17.68 27.97
C LEU A 397 18.97 17.18 26.71
N LEU A 398 18.84 17.90 25.60
CA LEU A 398 19.51 17.56 24.34
C LEU A 398 21.04 17.69 24.45
N VAL A 399 21.54 18.75 25.12
CA VAL A 399 22.97 18.91 25.39
C VAL A 399 23.50 17.77 26.25
N ARG A 400 22.79 17.39 27.32
CA ARG A 400 23.16 16.26 28.19
C ARG A 400 23.14 14.92 27.46
N ALA A 401 22.24 14.74 26.50
CA ALA A 401 22.19 13.58 25.62
C ALA A 401 23.31 13.56 24.56
N GLY A 402 24.18 14.58 24.52
CA GLY A 402 25.33 14.64 23.63
C GLY A 402 25.04 15.24 22.25
N ALA A 403 23.87 15.87 22.03
CA ALA A 403 23.48 16.41 20.73
C ALA A 403 24.56 17.34 20.14
N THR A 404 25.06 18.32 20.91
CA THR A 404 26.11 19.26 20.45
C THR A 404 27.38 18.54 20.00
N ARG A 405 27.82 17.51 20.74
CA ARG A 405 29.01 16.72 20.40
C ARG A 405 28.80 15.98 19.08
N HIS A 406 27.63 15.37 18.89
CA HIS A 406 27.31 14.64 17.66
C HIS A 406 27.18 15.57 16.46
N MET A 407 26.52 16.73 16.59
CA MET A 407 26.43 17.73 15.51
C MET A 407 27.81 18.20 15.06
N ARG A 408 28.70 18.56 15.99
CA ARG A 408 30.08 18.97 15.66
C ARG A 408 30.87 17.86 14.97
N TYR A 409 30.70 16.61 15.40
CA TYR A 409 31.35 15.48 14.73
C TYR A 409 30.85 15.31 13.30
N ILE A 410 29.54 15.32 13.08
CA ILE A 410 28.94 15.19 11.74
C ILE A 410 29.39 16.35 10.84
N TYR A 411 29.31 17.59 11.34
CA TYR A 411 29.74 18.80 10.64
C TYR A 411 31.19 18.70 10.15
N ASN A 412 32.09 18.18 10.99
CA ASN A 412 33.52 18.09 10.66
C ASN A 412 33.90 16.85 9.84
N THR A 413 33.02 15.85 9.73
CA THR A 413 33.36 14.56 9.09
C THR A 413 32.55 14.25 7.84
N LYS A 414 31.46 14.97 7.56
CA LYS A 414 30.61 14.78 6.40
C LYS A 414 30.81 15.89 5.37
N GLN A 415 30.70 15.54 4.09
CA GLN A 415 30.76 16.46 2.95
C GLN A 415 29.42 16.52 2.22
N HIS A 416 28.32 16.64 2.97
CA HIS A 416 26.96 16.73 2.42
C HIS A 416 26.34 18.07 2.80
N GLU A 417 26.16 18.95 1.82
CA GLU A 417 25.76 20.35 2.02
C GLU A 417 24.50 20.49 2.89
N GLY A 418 23.44 19.73 2.57
CA GLY A 418 22.19 19.76 3.36
C GLY A 418 22.35 19.30 4.81
N LEU A 419 23.30 18.39 5.10
CA LEU A 419 23.59 17.96 6.48
C LEU A 419 24.35 19.03 7.24
N LEU A 420 25.27 19.73 6.58
CA LEU A 420 26.06 20.80 7.18
C LEU A 420 25.15 21.97 7.55
N GLU A 421 24.25 22.38 6.65
CA GLU A 421 23.25 23.42 6.92
C GLU A 421 22.38 23.06 8.13
N LEU A 422 21.86 21.82 8.17
CA LEU A 422 21.08 21.33 9.31
C LEU A 422 21.86 21.38 10.62
N CYS A 423 23.13 20.95 10.61
CA CYS A 423 23.99 21.02 11.79
C CYS A 423 24.18 22.47 12.25
N GLU A 424 24.43 23.41 11.34
CA GLU A 424 24.61 24.83 11.66
C GLU A 424 23.35 25.45 12.29
N ARG A 425 22.16 25.18 11.74
CA ARG A 425 20.89 25.68 12.30
C ARG A 425 20.65 25.16 13.72
N VAL A 426 20.90 23.87 13.94
CA VAL A 426 20.73 23.25 15.26
C VAL A 426 21.78 23.77 16.25
N MET A 427 23.05 23.85 15.86
CA MET A 427 24.12 24.37 16.70
C MET A 427 23.88 25.84 17.08
N CYS A 428 23.42 26.67 16.14
CA CYS A 428 23.03 28.06 16.43
C CYS A 428 21.95 28.17 17.52
N THR A 429 21.10 27.15 17.67
CA THR A 429 20.06 27.13 18.70
C THR A 429 20.56 26.50 20.01
N LEU A 430 21.42 25.49 19.92
CA LEU A 430 22.05 24.84 21.07
C LEU A 430 23.16 25.68 21.72
N ASP A 431 23.78 26.61 21.00
CA ASP A 431 24.90 27.43 21.50
C ASP A 431 24.46 28.82 21.99
N LYS A 432 23.18 29.22 21.83
CA LYS A 432 22.62 30.48 22.37
C LYS A 432 22.61 30.47 23.91
N GLU A 433 23.67 31.03 24.50
CA GLU A 433 23.93 31.39 25.91
C GLU A 433 23.84 30.27 26.97
N THR A 434 25.00 29.78 27.37
CA THR A 434 25.37 29.59 28.79
C THR A 434 25.51 30.93 29.49
#